data_AF-A0A1J4NT50-F1
#
_entry.id   AF-A0A1J4NT50-F1
#
_cell.length_a   1.000
_cell.length_b   1.000
_cell.length_c   1.000
_cell.angle_alpha   90.00
_cell.angle_beta   90.00
_cell.angle_gamma   90.00
#
_symmetry.space_group_name_H-M   'P 1'
#
loop_
_entity.id
_entity.type
_entity.pdbx_description
1 polymer ?
#
loop_
_entity_poly.entity_id
_entity_poly.type
_entity_poly.pdbx_seq_one_letter_code
_entity_poly.pdbx_strand_id
1 'polypeptide(L)'
;MKYMLLVCGDDTADASGMAPVEPWVEELGDRRVRLHGHRLRLPADAVTVRVRGGEVLRTDGPFAETKEYVAGFDVIECDSLEEAVQAAAKHPVASVGAMEVRAFWDEGDDLDVQGTIRRLDAELTEALRDRDVERALACYAPDAEVFDLAGGPDRHGVEDLRKSFEAFLAGTTGPVTREVVEFRVHVDESIAFGHALVRLRGVRADGGALDDLVRVTTGYRNAGLAWRIAHEHVSAPLDGGPAGPRP
;
A
#
# COMPACT_ATOMS: atom_id res chain seq x y z
N MET A 1 7.00 -18.08 2.88
CA MET A 1 5.65 -18.11 2.26
C MET A 1 4.62 -17.66 3.27
N LYS A 2 3.63 -16.85 2.86
CA LYS A 2 2.56 -16.39 3.75
C LYS A 2 1.37 -17.35 3.74
N TYR A 3 0.79 -17.59 4.91
CA TYR A 3 -0.39 -18.42 5.14
C TYR A 3 -1.44 -17.65 5.95
N MET A 4 -2.71 -17.78 5.58
CA MET A 4 -3.85 -17.36 6.38
C MET A 4 -4.35 -18.54 7.22
N LEU A 5 -4.46 -18.33 8.52
CA LEU A 5 -5.18 -19.18 9.45
C LEU A 5 -6.59 -18.60 9.60
N LEU A 6 -7.63 -19.33 9.23
CA LEU A 6 -8.99 -19.01 9.66
C LEU A 6 -9.26 -19.75 10.97
N VAL A 7 -9.55 -18.98 12.01
CA VAL A 7 -9.88 -19.50 13.34
C VAL A 7 -11.36 -19.87 13.30
N CYS A 8 -11.68 -21.16 13.27
CA CYS A 8 -13.05 -21.64 13.19
C CYS A 8 -13.57 -21.99 14.60
N GLY A 9 -14.56 -21.25 15.07
CA GLY A 9 -15.27 -21.52 16.32
C GLY A 9 -16.53 -22.35 16.11
N ASP A 10 -16.99 -23.00 17.17
CA ASP A 10 -18.27 -23.71 17.23
C ASP A 10 -19.08 -23.16 18.42
N ASP A 11 -20.29 -22.65 18.16
CA ASP A 11 -21.16 -22.03 19.18
C ASP A 11 -21.69 -23.06 20.19
N THR A 12 -21.49 -24.35 19.94
CA THR A 12 -21.88 -25.46 20.81
C THR A 12 -20.71 -26.09 21.57
N ALA A 13 -19.47 -25.66 21.30
CA ALA A 13 -18.29 -26.21 21.96
C ALA A 13 -18.12 -25.68 23.40
N ASP A 14 -17.71 -26.56 24.32
CA ASP A 14 -17.30 -26.16 25.66
C ASP A 14 -15.88 -25.58 25.64
N ALA A 15 -15.79 -24.26 25.63
CA ALA A 15 -14.53 -23.53 25.64
C ALA A 15 -13.96 -23.28 27.06
N SER A 16 -14.60 -23.78 28.13
CA SER A 16 -14.18 -23.50 29.51
C SER A 16 -12.77 -24.00 29.84
N GLY A 17 -12.30 -25.03 29.13
CA GLY A 17 -10.94 -25.57 29.25
C GLY A 17 -9.94 -25.02 28.22
N MET A 18 -10.34 -24.08 27.36
CA MET A 18 -9.46 -23.55 26.32
C MET A 18 -8.35 -22.69 26.96
N ALA A 19 -7.10 -22.94 26.56
CA ALA A 19 -5.97 -22.13 27.00
C ALA A 19 -6.09 -20.67 26.51
N PRO A 20 -5.52 -19.69 27.24
CA PRO A 20 -5.41 -18.31 26.76
C PRO A 20 -4.63 -18.24 25.44
N VAL A 21 -5.03 -17.31 24.56
CA VAL A 21 -4.43 -17.14 23.22
C VAL A 21 -3.24 -16.18 23.24
N GLU A 22 -3.19 -15.31 24.24
CA GLU A 22 -2.19 -14.25 24.39
C GLU A 22 -0.75 -14.80 24.35
N PRO A 23 -0.39 -15.89 25.06
CA PRO A 23 0.97 -16.43 24.99
C PRO A 23 1.39 -16.90 23.60
N TRP A 24 0.46 -17.44 22.82
CA TRP A 24 0.72 -17.86 21.44
C TRP A 24 0.94 -16.65 20.52
N VAL A 25 0.15 -15.59 20.72
CA VAL A 25 0.30 -14.32 19.99
C VAL A 25 1.66 -13.67 20.28
N GLU A 26 2.06 -13.62 21.56
CA GLU A 26 3.34 -13.07 21.99
C GLU A 26 4.51 -13.86 21.42
N GLU A 27 4.53 -15.19 21.59
CA GLU A 27 5.62 -16.05 21.10
C GLU A 27 5.84 -15.90 19.59
N LEU A 28 4.77 -15.99 18.79
CA LEU A 28 4.89 -15.91 17.34
C LEU A 28 5.11 -14.49 16.82
N GLY A 29 4.67 -13.48 17.57
CA GLY A 29 4.98 -12.08 17.31
C GLY A 29 6.48 -11.79 17.49
N ASP A 30 7.06 -12.22 18.62
CA ASP A 30 8.50 -12.06 18.90
C ASP A 30 9.38 -12.74 17.87
N ARG A 31 8.95 -13.91 17.39
CA ARG A 31 9.62 -14.67 16.32
C ARG A 31 9.36 -14.09 14.93
N ARG A 32 8.49 -13.07 14.80
CA ARG A 32 8.02 -12.49 13.55
C ARG A 32 7.38 -13.49 12.59
N VAL A 33 6.88 -14.60 13.13
CA VAL A 33 6.13 -15.61 12.37
C VAL A 33 4.70 -15.11 12.16
N ARG A 34 4.07 -14.53 13.19
CA ARG A 34 2.74 -13.96 13.08
C ARG A 34 2.83 -12.51 12.60
N LEU A 35 2.46 -12.27 11.35
CA LEU A 35 2.52 -10.96 10.70
C LEU A 35 1.34 -10.07 11.13
N HIS A 36 0.14 -10.64 11.13
CA HIS A 36 -1.09 -9.93 11.45
C HIS A 36 -2.16 -10.88 11.98
N GLY A 37 -3.16 -10.37 12.69
CA GLY A 37 -4.34 -11.16 13.01
C GLY A 37 -5.25 -10.50 14.03
N HIS A 38 -6.55 -10.73 13.86
CA HIS A 38 -7.58 -10.11 14.68
C HIS A 38 -8.74 -11.07 14.91
N ARG A 39 -9.30 -11.00 16.12
CA ARG A 39 -10.56 -11.66 16.45
C ARG A 39 -11.72 -10.93 15.75
N LEU A 40 -12.67 -11.70 15.24
CA LEU A 40 -13.91 -11.15 14.70
C LEU A 40 -14.97 -11.00 15.79
N ARG A 41 -15.99 -10.17 15.53
CA ARG A 41 -17.18 -10.12 16.39
C ARG A 41 -17.99 -11.40 16.26
N LEU A 42 -18.94 -11.60 17.18
CA LEU A 42 -19.75 -12.81 17.24
C LEU A 42 -20.57 -13.01 15.95
N PRO A 43 -20.92 -14.26 15.59
CA PRO A 43 -21.70 -14.56 14.38
C PRO A 43 -22.97 -13.74 14.21
N ALA A 44 -23.64 -13.40 15.32
CA ALA A 44 -24.86 -12.59 15.34
C ALA A 44 -24.67 -11.15 14.79
N ASP A 45 -23.44 -10.62 14.79
CA ASP A 45 -23.11 -9.30 14.23
C ASP A 45 -22.70 -9.36 12.75
N ALA A 46 -22.57 -10.57 12.19
CA ALA A 46 -22.13 -10.75 10.82
C ALA A 46 -23.25 -10.45 9.81
N VAL A 47 -22.84 -10.01 8.62
CA VAL A 47 -23.73 -9.78 7.50
C VAL A 47 -23.09 -10.34 6.24
N THR A 48 -23.83 -11.17 5.52
CA THR A 48 -23.43 -11.71 4.22
C THR A 48 -24.07 -10.89 3.11
N VAL A 49 -23.27 -10.48 2.13
CA VAL A 49 -23.72 -9.71 0.96
C VAL A 49 -23.54 -10.54 -0.32
N ARG A 50 -24.55 -10.52 -1.20
CA ARG A 50 -24.51 -11.13 -2.53
C ARG A 50 -25.06 -10.14 -3.56
N VAL A 51 -24.50 -10.10 -4.75
CA VAL A 51 -25.05 -9.32 -5.87
C VAL A 51 -25.56 -10.25 -6.95
N ARG A 52 -26.81 -10.11 -7.37
CA ARG A 52 -27.41 -10.88 -8.47
C ARG A 52 -28.27 -9.96 -9.33
N GLY A 53 -28.04 -9.96 -10.65
CA GLY A 53 -28.78 -9.10 -11.57
C GLY A 53 -28.61 -7.59 -11.32
N GLY A 54 -27.53 -7.17 -10.65
CA GLY A 54 -27.31 -5.78 -10.24
C GLY A 54 -27.95 -5.38 -8.91
N GLU A 55 -28.72 -6.27 -8.28
CA GLU A 55 -29.32 -6.03 -6.97
C GLU A 55 -28.43 -6.57 -5.84
N VAL A 56 -28.32 -5.79 -4.76
CA VAL A 56 -27.59 -6.16 -3.54
C VAL A 56 -28.53 -6.88 -2.58
N LEU A 57 -28.26 -8.15 -2.32
CA LEU A 57 -28.94 -8.97 -1.33
C LEU A 57 -28.10 -9.02 -0.06
N ARG A 58 -28.73 -8.70 1.08
CA ARG A 58 -28.14 -8.75 2.40
C ARG A 58 -28.82 -9.85 3.22
N THR A 59 -28.03 -10.71 3.84
CA THR A 59 -28.49 -11.74 4.78
C THR A 59 -27.77 -11.54 6.10
N ASP A 60 -28.49 -11.55 7.22
CA ASP A 60 -27.87 -11.50 8.55
C ASP A 60 -27.27 -12.87 8.90
N GLY A 61 -26.10 -12.85 9.56
CA GLY A 61 -25.31 -14.03 9.87
C GLY A 61 -24.07 -14.20 8.97
N PRO A 62 -23.12 -15.05 9.41
CA PRO A 62 -21.88 -15.32 8.68
C PRO A 62 -22.14 -16.09 7.38
N PHE A 63 -21.13 -16.13 6.50
CA PHE A 63 -21.24 -16.86 5.24
C PHE A 63 -21.53 -18.36 5.42
N ALA A 64 -20.95 -18.98 6.46
CA ALA A 64 -21.25 -20.34 6.87
C ALA A 64 -22.35 -20.32 7.95
N GLU A 65 -23.60 -20.60 7.56
CA GLU A 65 -24.73 -20.75 8.48
C GLU A 65 -24.78 -22.17 9.10
N THR A 66 -23.63 -22.74 9.44
CA THR A 66 -23.53 -24.02 10.17
C THR A 66 -23.21 -23.74 11.64
N LYS A 67 -23.04 -24.80 12.45
CA LYS A 67 -22.55 -24.64 13.83
C LYS A 67 -21.12 -24.07 13.88
N GLU A 68 -20.40 -24.14 12.78
CA GLU A 68 -19.03 -23.68 12.65
C GLU A 68 -19.00 -22.31 11.96
N TYR A 69 -18.24 -21.37 12.54
CA TYR A 69 -18.11 -20.00 12.03
C TYR A 69 -16.65 -19.54 12.13
N VAL A 70 -16.27 -18.54 11.33
CA VAL A 70 -14.94 -17.93 11.45
C VAL A 70 -14.95 -16.94 12.63
N ALA A 71 -14.24 -17.27 13.69
CA ALA A 71 -14.11 -16.48 14.91
C ALA A 71 -12.94 -15.47 14.88
N GLY A 72 -12.04 -15.59 13.91
CA GLY A 72 -10.82 -14.80 13.81
C GLY A 72 -9.96 -15.22 12.62
N PHE A 73 -8.88 -14.49 12.37
CA PHE A 73 -7.85 -14.90 11.43
C PHE A 73 -6.46 -14.45 11.87
N ASP A 74 -5.44 -15.17 11.42
CA ASP A 74 -4.04 -14.79 11.51
C ASP A 74 -3.34 -14.96 10.15
N VAL A 75 -2.39 -14.08 9.85
CA VAL A 75 -1.46 -14.24 8.73
C VAL A 75 -0.10 -14.59 9.32
N ILE A 76 0.43 -15.74 8.93
CA ILE A 76 1.73 -16.23 9.39
C ILE A 76 2.69 -16.43 8.22
N GLU A 77 3.98 -16.21 8.47
CA GLU A 77 5.06 -16.51 7.54
C GLU A 77 5.79 -17.78 7.99
N CYS A 78 5.85 -18.77 7.09
CA CYS A 78 6.50 -20.05 7.31
C CYS A 78 7.25 -20.50 6.06
N ASP A 79 8.24 -21.37 6.25
CA ASP A 79 9.04 -21.93 5.16
C ASP A 79 8.25 -23.00 4.39
N SER A 80 7.20 -23.58 5.00
CA SER A 80 6.38 -24.62 4.39
C SER A 80 4.97 -24.67 4.96
N LEU A 81 4.06 -25.34 4.23
CA LEU A 81 2.71 -25.63 4.72
C LEU A 81 2.74 -26.47 5.99
N GLU A 82 3.68 -27.41 6.09
CA GLU A 82 3.82 -28.26 7.27
C GLU A 82 4.14 -27.41 8.51
N GLU A 83 5.07 -26.47 8.40
CA GLU A 83 5.38 -25.56 9.51
C GLU A 83 4.18 -24.68 9.89
N ALA A 84 3.43 -24.18 8.90
CA ALA A 84 2.20 -23.44 9.14
C ALA A 84 1.13 -24.29 9.86
N VAL A 85 0.99 -25.57 9.50
CA VAL A 85 0.11 -26.53 10.18
C VAL A 85 0.58 -26.77 11.62
N GLN A 86 1.87 -26.92 11.87
CA GLN A 86 2.40 -27.08 13.23
C GLN A 86 2.16 -25.83 14.10
N ALA A 87 2.25 -24.63 13.52
CA ALA A 87 1.89 -23.40 14.20
C ALA A 87 0.39 -23.32 14.51
N ALA A 88 -0.46 -23.66 13.53
CA ALA A 88 -1.91 -23.68 13.67
C ALA A 88 -2.40 -24.70 14.71
N ALA A 89 -1.78 -25.89 14.78
CA ALA A 89 -2.13 -26.94 15.75
C ALA A 89 -1.89 -26.51 17.22
N LYS A 90 -1.05 -25.49 17.45
CA LYS A 90 -0.80 -24.92 18.78
C LYS A 90 -1.75 -23.78 19.15
N HIS A 91 -2.55 -23.29 18.20
CA HIS A 91 -3.52 -22.24 18.47
C HIS A 91 -4.62 -22.80 19.39
N PRO A 92 -4.98 -22.14 20.52
CA PRO A 92 -5.90 -22.74 21.49
C PRO A 92 -7.26 -23.15 20.92
N VAL A 93 -7.79 -22.40 19.93
CA VAL A 93 -9.06 -22.76 19.27
C VAL A 93 -8.98 -24.09 18.52
N ALA A 94 -7.80 -24.55 18.11
CA ALA A 94 -7.65 -25.88 17.50
C ALA A 94 -8.07 -27.02 18.45
N SER A 95 -8.15 -26.78 19.76
CA SER A 95 -8.58 -27.77 20.76
C SER A 95 -10.11 -27.87 20.94
N VAL A 96 -10.86 -26.83 20.54
CA VAL A 96 -12.32 -26.73 20.76
C VAL A 96 -13.11 -26.40 19.49
N GLY A 97 -12.41 -26.15 18.38
CA GLY A 97 -12.94 -25.85 17.06
C GLY A 97 -11.99 -26.37 15.99
N ALA A 98 -11.75 -25.58 14.95
CA ALA A 98 -10.84 -25.95 13.87
C ALA A 98 -9.97 -24.78 13.41
N MET A 99 -8.90 -25.09 12.69
CA MET A 99 -8.04 -24.13 12.03
C MET A 99 -7.97 -24.48 10.54
N GLU A 100 -8.47 -23.61 9.67
CA GLU A 100 -8.25 -23.75 8.22
C GLU A 100 -6.94 -23.04 7.86
N VAL A 101 -5.94 -23.79 7.38
CA VAL A 101 -4.64 -23.26 6.96
C VAL A 101 -4.63 -23.12 5.45
N ARG A 102 -4.43 -21.90 4.96
CA ARG A 102 -4.38 -21.62 3.51
C ARG A 102 -3.16 -20.83 3.16
N ALA A 103 -2.41 -21.30 2.17
CA ALA A 103 -1.43 -20.46 1.52
C ALA A 103 -2.14 -19.26 0.89
N PHE A 104 -1.51 -18.10 0.97
CA PHE A 104 -1.87 -17.03 0.04
C PHE A 104 -1.58 -17.50 -1.39
N TRP A 105 -2.31 -16.93 -2.35
CA TRP A 105 -1.91 -17.11 -3.74
C TRP A 105 -0.45 -16.71 -3.86
N ASP A 106 0.32 -17.55 -4.53
CA ASP A 106 1.64 -17.18 -4.99
C ASP A 106 1.39 -16.05 -5.99
N GLU A 107 1.53 -14.79 -5.55
CA GLU A 107 1.65 -13.67 -6.48
C GLU A 107 3.03 -13.71 -7.18
N GLY A 108 3.55 -14.92 -7.41
CA GLY A 108 4.91 -15.23 -7.78
C GLY A 108 5.94 -14.70 -6.79
N ASP A 109 7.06 -15.39 -6.69
CA ASP A 109 8.35 -14.80 -6.30
C ASP A 109 8.80 -13.64 -7.24
N ASP A 110 7.94 -13.05 -8.09
CA ASP A 110 8.34 -12.36 -9.34
C ASP A 110 7.47 -11.15 -9.78
N LEU A 111 6.78 -10.45 -8.90
CA LEU A 111 6.74 -9.00 -9.09
C LEU A 111 8.01 -8.48 -8.46
N ASP A 112 9.05 -8.24 -9.28
CA ASP A 112 10.12 -7.32 -8.94
C ASP A 112 9.44 -6.00 -8.52
N VAL A 113 9.11 -5.86 -7.24
CA VAL A 113 8.32 -4.73 -6.74
C VAL A 113 9.14 -3.46 -6.89
N GLN A 114 10.44 -3.55 -6.62
CA GLN A 114 11.37 -2.47 -6.90
C GLN A 114 11.36 -2.11 -8.39
N GLY A 115 11.40 -3.08 -9.29
CA GLY A 115 11.28 -2.86 -10.73
C GLY A 115 9.93 -2.33 -11.16
N THR A 116 8.85 -2.71 -10.48
CA THR A 116 7.49 -2.20 -10.71
C THR A 116 7.41 -0.73 -10.32
N ILE A 117 7.94 -0.38 -9.15
CA ILE A 117 8.05 1.00 -8.67
C ILE A 117 8.96 1.82 -9.60
N ARG A 118 10.07 1.24 -10.06
CA ARG A 118 10.97 1.89 -11.04
C ARG A 118 10.29 2.09 -12.39
N ARG A 119 9.46 1.16 -12.86
CA ARG A 119 8.64 1.33 -14.07
C ARG A 119 7.58 2.41 -13.88
N LEU A 120 6.95 2.49 -12.71
CA LEU A 120 5.99 3.53 -12.39
C LEU A 120 6.65 4.92 -12.40
N ASP A 121 7.85 5.05 -11.83
CA ASP A 121 8.64 6.29 -11.87
C ASP A 121 9.11 6.65 -13.30
N ALA A 122 9.46 5.65 -14.11
CA ALA A 122 9.80 5.83 -15.52
C ALA A 122 8.58 6.28 -16.34
N GLU A 123 7.39 5.72 -16.10
CA GLU A 123 6.15 6.16 -16.75
C GLU A 123 5.83 7.61 -16.40
N LEU A 124 5.95 8.01 -15.12
CA LEU A 124 5.79 9.41 -14.73
C LEU A 124 6.79 10.33 -15.45
N THR A 125 8.05 9.88 -15.58
CA THR A 125 9.10 10.60 -16.30
C THR A 125 8.77 10.78 -17.78
N GLU A 126 8.29 9.72 -18.43
CA GLU A 126 7.92 9.74 -19.85
C GLU A 126 6.65 10.59 -20.08
N ALA A 127 5.62 10.43 -19.25
CA ALA A 127 4.41 11.22 -19.33
C ALA A 127 4.68 12.73 -19.21
N LEU A 128 5.53 13.14 -18.26
CA LEU A 128 5.93 14.55 -18.12
C LEU A 128 6.77 15.05 -19.30
N ARG A 129 7.66 14.22 -19.84
CA ARG A 129 8.44 14.54 -21.05
C ARG A 129 7.53 14.77 -22.26
N ASP A 130 6.54 13.90 -22.43
CA ASP A 130 5.56 13.94 -23.51
C ASP A 130 4.46 14.99 -23.26
N ARG A 131 4.48 15.63 -22.09
CA ARG A 131 3.51 16.64 -21.64
C ARG A 131 2.08 16.08 -21.58
N ASP A 132 1.94 14.80 -21.26
CA ASP A 132 0.68 14.08 -21.10
C ASP A 132 0.27 14.03 -19.62
N VAL A 133 -0.61 14.96 -19.24
CA VAL A 133 -1.09 15.13 -17.87
C VAL A 133 -1.93 13.93 -17.41
N GLU A 134 -2.70 13.30 -18.31
CA GLU A 134 -3.54 12.15 -17.94
C GLU A 134 -2.70 10.92 -17.60
N ARG A 135 -1.67 10.64 -18.42
CA ARG A 135 -0.72 9.56 -18.13
C ARG A 135 0.02 9.80 -16.82
N ALA A 136 0.44 11.04 -16.57
CA ALA A 136 1.11 11.39 -15.31
C ALA A 136 0.17 11.17 -14.10
N LEU A 137 -1.08 11.63 -14.17
CA LEU A 137 -2.06 11.46 -13.09
C LEU A 137 -2.45 9.99 -12.87
N ALA A 138 -2.43 9.15 -13.92
CA ALA A 138 -2.70 7.72 -13.79
C ALA A 138 -1.68 6.96 -12.91
N CYS A 139 -0.49 7.55 -12.69
CA CYS A 139 0.49 7.01 -11.75
C CYS A 139 0.10 7.20 -10.28
N TYR A 140 -0.83 8.11 -9.97
CA TYR A 140 -1.24 8.45 -8.61
C TYR A 140 -2.49 7.69 -8.18
N ALA A 141 -2.57 7.36 -6.90
CA ALA A 141 -3.79 6.87 -6.27
C ALA A 141 -4.82 8.01 -6.23
N PRO A 142 -6.13 7.75 -6.37
CA PRO A 142 -7.15 8.80 -6.37
C PRO A 142 -7.17 9.68 -5.10
N ASP A 143 -6.75 9.11 -3.98
CA ASP A 143 -6.63 9.74 -2.66
C ASP A 143 -5.20 10.21 -2.36
N ALA A 144 -4.32 10.34 -3.36
CA ALA A 144 -2.95 10.76 -3.14
C ALA A 144 -2.85 12.19 -2.60
N GLU A 145 -1.92 12.40 -1.68
CA GLU A 145 -1.60 13.71 -1.12
C GLU A 145 -0.21 14.15 -1.60
N VAL A 146 -0.10 15.36 -2.16
CA VAL A 146 1.14 15.85 -2.77
C VAL A 146 1.57 17.20 -2.20
N PHE A 147 2.88 17.33 -1.98
CA PHE A 147 3.59 18.60 -1.82
C PHE A 147 4.55 18.76 -2.98
N ASP A 148 4.29 19.69 -3.89
CA ASP A 148 5.18 19.96 -5.02
C ASP A 148 5.57 21.43 -5.10
N LEU A 149 6.41 21.77 -6.08
CA LEU A 149 6.95 23.12 -6.21
C LEU A 149 5.97 24.11 -6.88
N ALA A 150 4.98 23.61 -7.63
CA ALA A 150 4.10 24.44 -8.45
C ALA A 150 2.72 24.68 -7.80
N GLY A 151 2.28 23.80 -6.90
CA GLY A 151 1.05 23.87 -6.12
C GLY A 151 1.13 24.76 -4.87
N GLY A 152 2.29 25.37 -4.60
CA GLY A 152 2.49 26.25 -3.45
C GLY A 152 2.85 25.49 -2.17
N PRO A 153 2.82 26.15 -0.99
CA PRO A 153 3.29 25.55 0.26
C PRO A 153 2.32 24.51 0.84
N ASP A 154 1.08 24.47 0.34
CA ASP A 154 0.02 23.65 0.91
C ASP A 154 -0.07 22.27 0.26
N ARG A 155 -0.43 21.30 1.09
CA ARG A 155 -0.79 19.95 0.66
C ARG A 155 -2.03 20.00 -0.22
N HIS A 156 -2.02 19.26 -1.32
CA HIS A 156 -3.19 19.16 -2.19
C HIS A 156 -3.38 17.73 -2.74
N GLY A 157 -4.60 17.45 -3.22
CA GLY A 157 -4.98 16.14 -3.76
C GLY A 157 -4.82 16.05 -5.28
N VAL A 158 -5.16 14.89 -5.86
CA VAL A 158 -5.03 14.63 -7.32
C VAL A 158 -5.77 15.66 -8.18
N GLU A 159 -6.92 16.17 -7.74
CA GLU A 159 -7.69 17.19 -8.48
C GLU A 159 -6.90 18.50 -8.67
N ASP A 160 -6.11 18.89 -7.67
CA ASP A 160 -5.26 20.07 -7.72
C ASP A 160 -3.89 19.78 -8.35
N LEU A 161 -3.39 18.55 -8.20
CA LEU A 161 -2.15 18.09 -8.83
C LEU A 161 -2.21 18.25 -10.36
N ARG A 162 -3.38 18.02 -10.96
CA ARG A 162 -3.62 18.32 -12.38
C ARG A 162 -3.22 19.75 -12.74
N LYS A 163 -3.72 20.73 -11.98
CA LYS A 163 -3.44 22.15 -12.20
C LYS A 163 -1.96 22.44 -11.99
N SER A 164 -1.34 21.77 -11.02
CA SER A 164 0.09 21.88 -10.75
C SER A 164 0.94 21.41 -11.95
N PHE A 165 0.64 20.22 -12.50
CA PHE A 165 1.29 19.74 -13.72
C PHE A 165 1.05 20.65 -14.93
N GLU A 166 -0.18 21.10 -15.15
CA GLU A 166 -0.50 22.04 -16.22
C GLU A 166 0.27 23.35 -16.08
N ALA A 167 0.37 23.91 -14.87
CA ALA A 167 1.12 25.13 -14.59
C ALA A 167 2.63 24.93 -14.81
N PHE A 168 3.21 23.83 -14.33
CA PHE A 168 4.60 23.48 -14.56
C PHE A 168 4.92 23.35 -16.04
N LEU A 169 4.09 22.61 -16.78
CA LEU A 169 4.25 22.42 -18.22
C LEU A 169 4.08 23.76 -18.96
N ALA A 170 3.08 24.58 -18.62
CA ALA A 170 2.91 25.91 -19.23
C ALA A 170 4.12 26.83 -18.99
N GLY A 171 4.81 26.68 -17.87
CA GLY A 171 6.05 27.38 -17.54
C GLY A 171 7.29 26.92 -18.33
N THR A 172 7.19 25.89 -19.16
CA THR A 172 8.29 25.32 -19.94
C THR A 172 7.93 25.14 -21.43
N THR A 173 8.93 25.23 -22.31
CA THR A 173 8.78 24.98 -23.75
C THR A 173 9.49 23.69 -24.16
N GLY A 174 8.83 22.88 -24.98
CA GLY A 174 9.37 21.60 -25.43
C GLY A 174 9.36 20.54 -24.32
N PRO A 175 10.10 19.43 -24.52
CA PRO A 175 10.16 18.36 -23.55
C PRO A 175 10.98 18.77 -22.31
N VAL A 176 10.47 18.44 -21.14
CA VAL A 176 11.23 18.52 -19.89
C VAL A 176 11.88 17.16 -19.64
N THR A 177 13.17 17.17 -19.36
CA THR A 177 13.92 15.97 -18.97
C THR A 177 13.90 15.85 -17.45
N ARG A 178 13.35 14.74 -16.94
CA ARG A 178 13.46 14.31 -15.54
C ARG A 178 14.55 13.25 -15.45
N GLU A 179 15.77 13.65 -15.09
CA GLU A 179 16.92 12.76 -14.92
C GLU A 179 17.00 12.28 -13.47
N VAL A 180 16.78 10.98 -13.24
CA VAL A 180 16.87 10.37 -11.91
C VAL A 180 18.33 10.05 -11.60
N VAL A 181 18.96 10.87 -10.76
CA VAL A 181 20.39 10.80 -10.42
C VAL A 181 20.66 9.69 -9.40
N GLU A 182 19.81 9.60 -8.38
CA GLU A 182 19.83 8.56 -7.36
C GLU A 182 18.40 8.12 -7.11
N PHE A 183 18.17 6.82 -6.92
CA PHE A 183 16.85 6.31 -6.53
C PHE A 183 16.93 5.06 -5.68
N ARG A 184 16.52 5.20 -4.42
CA ARG A 184 16.40 4.11 -3.44
C ARG A 184 14.94 3.81 -3.17
N VAL A 185 14.61 2.53 -3.12
CA VAL A 185 13.26 2.04 -2.82
C VAL A 185 13.34 1.03 -1.69
N HIS A 186 12.49 1.20 -0.69
CA HIS A 186 12.26 0.22 0.38
C HIS A 186 10.83 -0.27 0.26
N VAL A 187 10.64 -1.58 0.21
CA VAL A 187 9.33 -2.21 0.06
C VAL A 187 9.00 -2.94 1.35
N ASP A 188 7.77 -2.76 1.82
CA ASP A 188 7.21 -3.52 2.94
C ASP A 188 5.74 -3.86 2.61
N GLU A 189 5.51 -5.12 2.28
CA GLU A 189 4.21 -5.64 1.86
C GLU A 189 3.53 -4.83 0.75
N SER A 190 2.46 -4.11 1.10
CA SER A 190 1.62 -3.30 0.21
C SER A 190 2.03 -1.83 0.18
N ILE A 191 3.10 -1.46 0.87
CA ILE A 191 3.63 -0.09 0.95
C ILE A 191 5.10 -0.08 0.51
N ALA A 192 5.52 1.03 -0.08
CA ALA A 192 6.94 1.26 -0.33
C ALA A 192 7.29 2.74 -0.19
N PHE A 193 8.55 3.00 0.13
CA PHE A 193 9.10 4.35 0.23
C PHE A 193 10.27 4.51 -0.75
N GLY A 194 10.13 5.50 -1.63
CA GLY A 194 11.15 5.94 -2.56
C GLY A 194 11.80 7.23 -2.11
N HIS A 195 13.12 7.33 -2.29
CA HIS A 195 13.86 8.58 -2.15
C HIS A 195 14.70 8.76 -3.41
N ALA A 196 14.52 9.88 -4.09
CA ALA A 196 15.24 10.19 -5.31
C ALA A 196 15.86 11.58 -5.29
N LEU A 197 17.03 11.69 -5.92
CA LEU A 197 17.59 12.95 -6.36
C LEU A 197 17.32 13.06 -7.86
N VAL A 198 16.62 14.10 -8.27
CA VAL A 198 16.12 14.26 -9.64
C VAL A 198 16.59 15.60 -10.18
N ARG A 199 17.17 15.59 -11.37
CA ARG A 199 17.57 16.81 -12.08
C ARG A 199 16.57 17.09 -13.20
N LEU A 200 15.88 18.22 -13.09
CA LEU A 200 14.94 18.70 -14.09
C LEU A 200 15.67 19.61 -15.07
N ARG A 201 15.63 19.27 -16.36
CA ARG A 201 16.23 20.07 -17.42
C ARG A 201 15.24 20.42 -18.50
N GLY A 202 15.32 21.64 -19.02
CA GLY A 202 14.47 22.08 -20.12
C GLY A 202 14.69 23.55 -20.45
N VAL A 203 13.72 24.12 -21.14
CA VAL A 203 13.70 25.55 -21.45
C VAL A 203 12.44 26.13 -20.81
N ARG A 204 12.60 27.20 -20.03
CA ARG A 204 11.50 27.95 -19.44
C ARG A 204 10.77 28.74 -20.53
N ALA A 205 9.51 29.08 -20.31
CA ALA A 205 8.70 29.81 -21.29
C ALA A 205 9.25 31.20 -21.67
N ASP A 206 10.08 31.80 -20.80
CA ASP A 206 10.79 33.04 -21.06
C ASP A 206 12.11 32.86 -21.87
N GLY A 207 12.42 31.64 -22.27
CA GLY A 207 13.65 31.28 -22.99
C GLY A 207 14.85 30.98 -22.08
N GLY A 208 14.72 31.11 -20.77
CA GLY A 208 15.75 30.74 -19.80
C GLY A 208 15.98 29.23 -19.71
N ALA A 209 17.18 28.81 -19.28
CA ALA A 209 17.44 27.40 -19.00
C ALA A 209 16.75 26.98 -17.70
N LEU A 210 16.09 25.82 -17.71
CA LEU A 210 15.70 25.08 -16.51
C LEU A 210 16.79 24.04 -16.23
N ASP A 211 17.38 24.08 -15.03
CA ASP A 211 18.37 23.09 -14.58
C ASP A 211 18.33 23.00 -13.05
N ASP A 212 17.25 22.43 -12.53
CA ASP A 212 16.96 22.40 -11.10
C ASP A 212 17.22 21.00 -10.53
N LEU A 213 17.92 20.92 -9.40
CA LEU A 213 18.13 19.69 -8.65
C LEU A 213 17.11 19.61 -7.51
N VAL A 214 16.24 18.61 -7.54
CA VAL A 214 15.17 18.42 -6.55
C VAL A 214 15.30 17.09 -5.84
N ARG A 215 14.82 17.04 -4.60
CA ARG A 215 14.69 15.83 -3.80
C ARG A 215 13.24 15.40 -3.83
N VAL A 216 13.00 14.13 -4.11
CA VAL A 216 11.66 13.56 -4.18
C VAL A 216 11.56 12.42 -3.18
N THR A 217 10.58 12.49 -2.29
CA THR A 217 10.19 11.37 -1.44
C THR A 217 8.82 10.90 -1.90
N THR A 218 8.69 9.61 -2.23
CA THR A 218 7.46 9.05 -2.80
C THR A 218 7.00 7.87 -1.95
N GLY A 219 5.77 7.94 -1.44
CA GLY A 219 5.08 6.82 -0.81
C GLY A 219 4.24 6.09 -1.85
N TYR A 220 4.45 4.79 -2.00
CA TYR A 220 3.69 3.94 -2.90
C TYR A 220 2.77 3.01 -2.10
N ARG A 221 1.60 2.71 -2.66
CA ARG A 221 0.66 1.74 -2.11
C ARG A 221 0.13 0.82 -3.20
N ASN A 222 0.05 -0.46 -2.90
CA ASN A 222 -0.68 -1.46 -3.69
C ASN A 222 -1.93 -1.92 -2.93
N ALA A 223 -3.11 -1.56 -3.42
CA ALA A 223 -4.38 -1.99 -2.83
C ALA A 223 -4.88 -3.35 -3.38
N GLY A 224 -3.98 -4.19 -3.88
CA GLY A 224 -4.27 -5.54 -4.39
C GLY A 224 -4.55 -5.64 -5.90
N LEU A 225 -4.17 -4.62 -6.68
CA LEU A 225 -4.34 -4.61 -8.14
C LEU A 225 -3.15 -4.00 -8.88
N ALA A 226 -2.60 -2.89 -8.37
CA ALA A 226 -1.46 -2.20 -8.94
C ALA A 226 -0.81 -1.28 -7.91
N TRP A 227 0.50 -1.10 -8.01
CA TRP A 227 1.25 -0.07 -7.29
C TRP A 227 0.92 1.33 -7.86
N ARG A 228 0.63 2.28 -6.97
CA ARG A 228 0.42 3.69 -7.32
C ARG A 228 1.12 4.61 -6.31
N ILE A 229 1.39 5.84 -6.72
CA ILE A 229 1.88 6.90 -5.84
C ILE A 229 0.73 7.33 -4.92
N ALA A 230 0.85 7.07 -3.62
CA ALA A 230 -0.11 7.49 -2.60
C ALA A 230 0.31 8.81 -1.93
N HIS A 231 1.60 9.12 -1.97
CA HIS A 231 2.14 10.37 -1.46
C HIS A 231 3.38 10.78 -2.25
N GLU A 232 3.55 12.08 -2.49
CA GLU A 232 4.79 12.61 -3.02
C GLU A 232 5.14 13.96 -2.38
N HIS A 233 6.42 14.14 -2.10
CA HIS A 233 6.98 15.39 -1.64
C HIS A 233 8.19 15.73 -2.51
N VAL A 234 8.08 16.81 -3.28
CA VAL A 234 9.16 17.39 -4.10
C VAL A 234 9.68 18.66 -3.42
N SER A 235 10.99 18.76 -3.28
CA SER A 235 11.61 19.94 -2.67
C SER A 235 12.96 20.30 -3.30
N ALA A 236 13.15 21.57 -3.59
CA ALA A 236 14.45 22.11 -4.01
C ALA A 236 15.28 22.52 -2.78
N PRO A 237 16.62 22.40 -2.80
CA PRO A 237 17.46 23.07 -1.82
C PRO A 237 17.34 24.58 -1.98
N LEU A 238 17.35 25.32 -0.86
CA LEU A 238 17.46 26.78 -0.92
C LEU A 238 18.90 27.13 -1.33
N ASP A 239 19.04 28.01 -2.32
CA ASP A 239 20.32 28.70 -2.53
C ASP A 239 20.64 29.46 -1.23
N GLY A 240 21.81 29.22 -0.66
CA GLY A 240 22.21 29.64 0.69
C GLY A 240 22.35 31.15 0.93
N GLY A 241 21.53 32.00 0.28
CA GLY A 241 21.35 33.39 0.65
C GLY A 241 20.67 33.52 2.03
N PRO A 242 20.97 34.60 2.78
CA PRO A 242 20.43 34.77 4.12
C PRO A 242 18.90 34.76 4.08
N ALA A 243 18.29 33.94 4.94
CA ALA A 243 16.86 33.95 5.15
C ALA A 243 16.44 35.38 5.58
N GLY A 244 15.75 36.08 4.69
CA GLY A 244 15.10 37.35 5.03
C GLY A 244 14.17 37.15 6.24
N PRO A 245 13.88 38.22 6.99
CA PRO A 245 13.09 38.09 8.21
C PRO A 245 11.71 37.52 7.85
N ARG A 246 11.33 36.41 8.51
CA ARG A 246 9.98 35.87 8.43
C ARG A 246 9.03 36.84 9.15
N PRO A 247 7.82 37.09 8.61
CA PRO A 247 6.82 37.93 9.26
C PRO A 247 6.36 37.36 10.61
#